data_AF-A0A9P5WEM5-F1
#
_entry.id   AF-A0A9P5WEM5-F1
#
_cell.length_a   1.000
_cell.length_b   1.000
_cell.length_c   1.000
_cell.angle_alpha   90.00
_cell.angle_beta   90.00
_cell.angle_gamma   90.00
#
_symmetry.space_group_name_H-M   'P 1'
#
loop_
_entity.id
_entity.type
_entity.pdbx_description
1 polymer ?
#
loop_
_entity_poly.entity_id
_entity_poly.type
_entity_poly.pdbx_seq_one_letter_code
_entity_poly.pdbx_strand_id
1 'polypeptide(L)'
;MGIKGDLQIMVYDVKTQRITQEDVGKAYGIQDMYRDLKLDDCMQFEKLLANLESAAATFVHTIRSGSKDVSITRAKLLDFKKFLVIMMYRHEGRRRQYYEELFDFETRRSIQRHMGFNSINDIRDVWFENLKWIIKTPVHEINKELGKVNRLVLGEITEYEGPIHSAELMDFGHITWSYVCIWEAQEGSEFILTDNCFGCYEGHGSIIIFHNFFVISPEYVVVLVNRLYMDGIVKSMPCRKSWFEGFHSIPDCVYINKNAGGAKDFTPDDLFKYRRIVIPKQKVWLVNGIFLDEGHKYISHRSNAAMYRSLMFYDKVKDKMFTNKHDYSVLRRRLFFEMNRTHR
;
A
#
# COMPACT_ATOMS: atom_id res chain seq x y z
N MET A 1 18.44 -3.58 22.35
CA MET A 1 18.12 -2.86 23.61
C MET A 1 16.67 -2.40 23.49
N GLY A 2 15.77 -3.01 24.26
CA GLY A 2 14.32 -2.98 24.05
C GLY A 2 13.69 -1.62 24.30
N ILE A 3 12.84 -1.19 23.36
CA ILE A 3 11.97 -0.03 23.54
C ILE A 3 10.81 -0.47 24.43
N LYS A 4 10.69 0.16 25.59
CA LYS A 4 9.64 -0.03 26.57
C LYS A 4 8.30 0.45 25.97
N GLY A 5 7.35 -0.47 25.82
CA GLY A 5 5.96 -0.20 25.46
C GLY A 5 5.53 -0.84 24.15
N ASP A 6 5.74 -2.15 23.97
CA ASP A 6 5.10 -2.87 22.87
C ASP A 6 3.59 -2.74 23.05
N LEU A 7 2.95 -1.97 22.15
CA LEU A 7 1.50 -1.89 22.03
C LEU A 7 1.00 -3.33 21.88
N GLN A 8 0.32 -3.85 22.90
CA GLN A 8 -0.35 -5.15 22.78
C GLN A 8 -1.38 -5.04 21.65
N ILE A 9 -1.13 -5.77 20.57
CA ILE A 9 -2.01 -5.85 19.42
C ILE A 9 -2.71 -7.20 19.46
N MET A 10 -4.02 -7.16 19.31
CA MET A 10 -4.85 -8.35 19.19
C MET A 10 -4.79 -8.79 17.73
N VAL A 11 -4.47 -10.06 17.48
CA VAL A 11 -4.44 -10.66 16.14
C VAL A 11 -5.55 -11.70 16.06
N TYR A 12 -6.50 -11.48 15.16
CA TYR A 12 -7.54 -12.43 14.82
C TYR A 12 -7.13 -13.25 13.60
N ASP A 13 -6.99 -14.55 13.77
CA ASP A 13 -6.85 -15.51 12.68
C ASP A 13 -8.24 -15.87 12.15
N VAL A 14 -8.51 -15.54 10.89
CA VAL A 14 -9.80 -15.75 10.24
C VAL A 14 -10.12 -17.24 10.07
N LYS A 15 -9.10 -18.08 9.83
CA LYS A 15 -9.27 -19.53 9.62
C LYS A 15 -9.55 -20.25 10.93
N THR A 16 -8.77 -19.98 11.97
CA THR A 16 -8.95 -20.64 13.28
C THR A 16 -9.98 -19.95 14.16
N GLN A 17 -10.38 -18.73 13.80
CA GLN A 17 -11.31 -17.87 14.53
C GLN A 17 -10.85 -17.58 15.96
N ARG A 18 -9.54 -17.52 16.18
CA ARG A 18 -8.90 -17.25 17.47
C ARG A 18 -8.33 -15.85 17.50
N ILE A 19 -8.32 -15.26 18.69
CA ILE A 19 -7.64 -13.99 18.95
C ILE A 19 -6.43 -14.29 19.83
N THR A 20 -5.24 -13.91 19.38
CA THR A 20 -3.98 -13.98 20.12
C THR A 20 -3.45 -12.58 20.37
N GLN A 21 -2.56 -12.45 21.36
CA GLN A 21 -1.76 -11.23 21.55
C GLN A 21 -0.36 -11.52 21.01
N GLU A 22 0.05 -10.77 19.99
CA GLU A 22 1.32 -11.00 19.30
C GLU A 22 2.00 -9.68 18.93
N ASP A 23 3.30 -9.78 18.67
CA ASP A 23 4.07 -8.72 18.04
C ASP A 23 3.75 -8.71 16.53
N VAL A 24 3.52 -7.52 15.96
CA VAL A 24 3.28 -7.31 14.52
C VAL A 24 4.36 -7.96 13.66
N GLY A 25 5.63 -7.88 14.07
CA GLY A 25 6.74 -8.48 13.34
C GLY A 25 6.65 -10.01 13.27
N LYS A 26 6.07 -10.67 14.28
CA LYS A 26 5.82 -12.12 14.26
C LYS A 26 4.59 -12.49 13.42
N ALA A 27 3.56 -11.66 13.46
CA ALA A 27 2.33 -11.91 12.71
C ALA A 27 2.48 -11.72 11.19
N TYR A 28 3.31 -10.74 10.77
CA TYR A 28 3.39 -10.32 9.36
C TYR A 28 4.80 -10.42 8.73
N GLY A 29 5.84 -10.69 9.53
CA GLY A 29 7.22 -10.76 9.02
C GLY A 29 7.48 -12.02 8.19
N ILE A 30 8.10 -11.85 7.03
CA ILE A 30 8.57 -12.97 6.20
C ILE A 30 10.08 -12.87 6.09
N GLN A 31 10.78 -13.81 6.71
CA GLN A 31 12.25 -13.89 6.70
C GLN A 31 12.76 -14.58 5.43
N ASP A 32 13.94 -14.14 4.98
CA ASP A 32 14.70 -14.71 3.85
C ASP A 32 13.91 -14.83 2.54
N MET A 33 12.97 -13.92 2.30
CA MET A 33 12.11 -13.94 1.11
C MET A 33 12.94 -13.74 -0.18
N TYR A 34 14.06 -13.03 -0.10
CA TYR A 34 14.84 -12.59 -1.27
C TYR A 34 16.22 -13.23 -1.37
N ARG A 35 16.40 -14.37 -0.71
CA ARG A 35 17.64 -15.13 -0.80
C ARG A 35 17.83 -15.69 -2.21
N ASP A 36 18.82 -15.19 -2.93
CA ASP A 36 19.16 -15.64 -4.28
C ASP A 36 20.35 -16.59 -4.25
N LEU A 37 20.09 -17.89 -4.31
CA LEU A 37 21.14 -18.92 -4.31
C LEU A 37 21.99 -18.91 -5.59
N LYS A 38 21.59 -18.16 -6.64
CA LYS A 38 22.33 -18.03 -7.90
C LYS A 38 23.46 -16.98 -7.80
N LEU A 39 23.53 -16.18 -6.72
CA LEU A 39 24.55 -15.14 -6.51
C LEU A 39 25.51 -15.51 -5.38
N ASP A 40 26.77 -15.06 -5.51
CA ASP A 40 27.80 -15.21 -4.47
C ASP A 40 27.38 -14.53 -3.16
N ASP A 41 26.84 -13.30 -3.24
CA ASP A 41 26.15 -12.66 -2.12
C ASP A 41 24.64 -12.92 -2.21
N CYS A 42 24.23 -14.10 -1.79
CA CYS A 42 22.82 -14.52 -1.82
C CYS A 42 21.86 -13.62 -1.03
N MET A 43 22.38 -12.71 -0.18
CA MET A 43 21.61 -11.76 0.63
C MET A 43 21.73 -10.31 0.12
N GLN A 44 22.32 -10.08 -1.05
CA GLN A 44 22.50 -8.74 -1.62
C GLN A 44 21.18 -7.95 -1.65
N PHE A 45 20.09 -8.59 -2.06
CA PHE A 45 18.78 -7.95 -2.19
C PHE A 45 18.12 -7.65 -0.84
N GLU A 46 18.27 -8.54 0.14
CA GLU A 46 17.83 -8.31 1.52
C GLU A 46 18.53 -7.08 2.11
N LYS A 47 19.84 -6.92 1.87
CA LYS A 47 20.59 -5.73 2.31
C LYS A 47 20.09 -4.43 1.66
N LEU A 48 19.84 -4.46 0.35
CA LEU A 48 19.31 -3.30 -0.36
C LEU A 48 17.91 -2.91 0.13
N LEU A 49 17.07 -3.91 0.39
CA LEU A 49 15.74 -3.68 0.94
C LEU A 49 15.80 -3.16 2.37
N ALA A 50 16.67 -3.71 3.23
CA ALA A 50 16.85 -3.24 4.60
C ALA A 50 17.25 -1.76 4.65
N ASN A 51 18.08 -1.30 3.73
CA ASN A 51 18.42 0.13 3.62
C ASN A 51 17.19 0.98 3.26
N LEU A 52 16.39 0.51 2.30
CA LEU A 52 15.17 1.20 1.88
C LEU A 52 14.11 1.22 2.99
N GLU A 53 13.94 0.10 3.69
CA GLU A 53 13.07 -0.04 4.86
C GLU A 53 13.51 0.89 5.99
N SER A 54 14.82 0.95 6.30
CA SER A 54 15.35 1.87 7.31
C SER A 54 15.07 3.34 6.95
N ALA A 55 15.19 3.71 5.68
CA ALA A 55 14.87 5.05 5.21
C ALA A 55 13.36 5.35 5.34
N ALA A 56 12.51 4.42 4.91
CA ALA A 56 11.06 4.54 5.04
C ALA A 56 10.59 4.60 6.51
N ALA A 57 11.17 3.76 7.37
CA ALA A 57 10.89 3.71 8.80
C ALA A 57 11.16 5.06 9.48
N THR A 58 12.21 5.77 9.07
CA THR A 58 12.51 7.12 9.58
C THR A 58 11.34 8.07 9.33
N PHE A 59 10.76 8.04 8.13
CA PHE A 59 9.60 8.88 7.81
C PHE A 59 8.35 8.43 8.57
N VAL A 60 8.09 7.12 8.66
CA VAL A 60 6.99 6.56 9.44
C VAL A 60 7.09 6.96 10.92
N HIS A 61 8.28 6.94 11.50
CA HIS A 61 8.52 7.40 12.87
C HIS A 61 8.21 8.88 13.04
N THR A 62 8.57 9.73 12.07
CA THR A 62 8.19 11.16 12.07
C THR A 62 6.68 11.34 12.04
N ILE A 63 5.94 10.50 11.31
CA ILE A 63 4.47 10.55 11.33
C ILE A 63 3.95 10.08 12.70
N ARG A 64 4.47 8.97 13.23
CA ARG A 64 4.02 8.40 14.51
C ARG A 64 4.34 9.26 15.74
N SER A 65 5.37 10.12 15.67
CA SER A 65 5.76 10.99 16.79
C SER A 65 4.71 12.02 17.19
N GLY A 66 3.65 12.20 16.39
CA GLY A 66 2.63 13.21 16.65
C GLY A 66 3.04 14.64 16.26
N SER A 67 4.22 14.85 15.67
CA SER A 67 4.66 16.17 15.21
C SER A 67 3.66 16.78 14.23
N LYS A 68 3.19 18.00 14.50
CA LYS A 68 2.31 18.75 13.59
C LYS A 68 2.96 19.02 12.25
N ASP A 69 4.28 19.22 12.27
CA ASP A 69 5.08 19.46 11.08
C ASP A 69 5.74 18.15 10.64
N VAL A 70 5.18 17.54 9.60
CA VAL A 70 5.78 16.38 8.95
C VAL A 70 6.43 16.87 7.66
N SER A 71 7.75 16.77 7.58
CA SER A 71 8.48 17.17 6.38
C SER A 71 9.42 16.08 5.88
N ILE A 72 9.65 16.08 4.58
CA ILE A 72 10.49 15.09 3.89
C ILE A 72 11.04 15.70 2.61
N THR A 73 12.29 15.39 2.27
CA THR A 73 12.88 15.84 1.01
C THR A 73 12.33 15.05 -0.16
N ARG A 74 12.45 15.60 -1.38
CA ARG A 74 12.02 14.92 -2.62
C ARG A 74 12.66 13.54 -2.76
N ALA A 75 13.97 13.42 -2.54
CA ALA A 75 14.68 12.16 -2.64
C ALA A 75 14.10 11.11 -1.68
N LYS A 76 13.97 11.46 -0.40
CA LYS A 76 13.42 10.56 0.62
C LYS A 76 11.96 10.21 0.34
N LEU A 77 11.17 11.13 -0.22
CA LEU A 77 9.78 10.86 -0.63
C LEU A 77 9.70 9.85 -1.77
N LEU A 78 10.59 9.95 -2.75
CA LEU A 78 10.66 8.98 -3.86
C LEU A 78 11.11 7.60 -3.35
N ASP A 79 12.08 7.54 -2.45
CA ASP A 79 12.49 6.29 -1.81
C ASP A 79 11.35 5.68 -0.99
N PHE A 80 10.63 6.50 -0.22
CA PHE A 80 9.46 6.06 0.53
C PHE A 80 8.37 5.50 -0.40
N LYS A 81 8.07 6.15 -1.52
CA LYS A 81 7.11 5.61 -2.50
C LYS A 81 7.59 4.32 -3.14
N LYS A 82 8.88 4.22 -3.48
CA LYS A 82 9.50 3.00 -4.00
C LYS A 82 9.38 1.85 -2.98
N PHE A 83 9.59 2.14 -1.70
CA PHE A 83 9.36 1.18 -0.61
C PHE A 83 7.91 0.68 -0.62
N LEU A 84 6.91 1.58 -0.70
CA LEU A 84 5.51 1.19 -0.75
C LEU A 84 5.16 0.31 -1.96
N VAL A 85 5.73 0.60 -3.15
CA VAL A 85 5.56 -0.27 -4.33
C VAL A 85 6.11 -1.66 -4.07
N ILE A 86 7.31 -1.76 -3.51
CA ILE A 86 7.93 -3.05 -3.19
C ILE A 86 7.09 -3.83 -2.19
N MET A 87 6.57 -3.16 -1.15
CA MET A 87 5.70 -3.79 -0.15
C MET A 87 4.39 -4.31 -0.75
N MET A 88 3.79 -3.57 -1.68
CA MET A 88 2.61 -4.01 -2.43
C MET A 88 2.93 -5.19 -3.36
N TYR A 89 4.07 -5.15 -4.06
CA TYR A 89 4.46 -6.18 -5.01
C TYR A 89 4.87 -7.50 -4.36
N ARG A 90 5.53 -7.44 -3.19
CA ARG A 90 5.99 -8.62 -2.45
C ARG A 90 4.87 -9.36 -1.71
N HIS A 91 3.65 -8.83 -1.71
CA HIS A 91 2.52 -9.42 -1.03
C HIS A 91 2.30 -10.87 -1.48
N GLU A 92 1.92 -11.74 -0.53
CA GLU A 92 1.80 -13.18 -0.76
C GLU A 92 0.84 -13.50 -1.92
N GLY A 93 -0.27 -12.76 -2.03
CA GLY A 93 -1.22 -12.92 -3.13
C GLY A 93 -0.59 -12.70 -4.51
N ARG A 94 0.25 -11.66 -4.65
CA ARG A 94 0.96 -11.37 -5.91
C ARG A 94 2.02 -12.43 -6.19
N ARG A 95 2.81 -12.83 -5.20
CA ARG A 95 3.78 -13.93 -5.35
C ARG A 95 3.10 -15.24 -5.77
N ARG A 96 1.99 -15.60 -5.11
CA ARG A 96 1.20 -16.79 -5.43
C ARG A 96 0.68 -16.75 -6.86
N GLN A 97 0.30 -15.58 -7.36
CA GLN A 97 -0.14 -15.41 -8.75
C GLN A 97 0.89 -15.95 -9.75
N TYR A 98 2.18 -15.65 -9.55
CA TYR A 98 3.27 -16.15 -10.38
C TYR A 98 3.61 -17.62 -10.09
N TYR A 99 3.59 -18.05 -8.82
CA TYR A 99 3.98 -19.41 -8.42
C TYR A 99 2.94 -20.48 -8.75
N GLU A 100 1.67 -20.11 -8.75
CA GLU A 100 0.53 -20.98 -9.08
C GLU A 100 -0.06 -20.65 -10.48
N GLU A 101 0.58 -19.74 -11.22
CA GLU A 101 0.19 -19.32 -12.57
C GLU A 101 -1.27 -18.85 -12.69
N LEU A 102 -1.78 -18.15 -11.67
CA LEU A 102 -3.14 -17.65 -11.56
C LEU A 102 -3.34 -16.36 -12.38
N PHE A 103 -3.23 -16.50 -13.70
CA PHE A 103 -3.42 -15.40 -14.65
C PHE A 103 -4.58 -15.69 -15.60
N ASP A 104 -5.32 -14.65 -15.97
CA ASP A 104 -6.20 -14.72 -17.12
C ASP A 104 -5.37 -14.89 -18.41
N PHE A 105 -6.07 -15.23 -19.50
CA PHE A 105 -5.43 -15.53 -20.78
C PHE A 105 -4.58 -14.37 -21.32
N GLU A 106 -5.07 -13.13 -21.24
CA GLU A 106 -4.37 -11.97 -21.79
C GLU A 106 -3.15 -11.60 -20.95
N THR A 107 -3.28 -11.62 -19.63
CA THR A 107 -2.16 -11.40 -18.72
C THR A 107 -1.09 -12.47 -18.91
N ARG A 108 -1.46 -13.74 -19.02
CA ARG A 108 -0.51 -14.84 -19.27
C ARG A 108 0.23 -14.63 -20.60
N ARG A 109 -0.48 -14.28 -21.66
CA ARG A 109 0.11 -14.00 -22.97
C ARG A 109 1.08 -12.82 -22.93
N SER A 110 0.76 -11.76 -22.18
CA SER A 110 1.65 -10.62 -21.97
C SER A 110 2.94 -11.03 -21.23
N ILE A 111 2.82 -11.82 -20.16
CA ILE A 111 3.97 -12.33 -19.40
C ILE A 111 4.86 -13.22 -20.29
N GLN A 112 4.29 -14.10 -21.10
CA GLN A 112 5.05 -14.96 -22.01
C GLN A 112 5.86 -14.17 -23.04
N ARG A 113 5.33 -13.04 -23.56
CA ARG A 113 6.10 -12.15 -24.42
C ARG A 113 7.28 -11.52 -23.68
N HIS A 114 7.03 -11.01 -22.47
CA HIS A 114 8.08 -10.44 -21.63
C HIS A 114 9.18 -11.48 -21.30
N MET A 115 8.78 -12.73 -21.03
CA MET A 115 9.70 -13.86 -20.84
C MET A 115 10.55 -14.13 -22.08
N GLY A 116 9.93 -14.19 -23.26
CA GLY A 116 10.63 -14.39 -24.53
C GLY A 116 11.66 -13.28 -24.81
N PHE A 117 11.29 -12.02 -24.61
CA PHE A 117 12.19 -10.87 -24.80
C PHE A 117 13.38 -10.89 -23.82
N ASN A 118 13.13 -11.21 -22.54
CA ASN A 118 14.16 -11.20 -21.50
C ASN A 118 14.86 -12.55 -21.30
N SER A 119 14.63 -13.53 -22.17
CA SER A 119 15.19 -14.89 -22.06
C SER A 119 14.92 -15.56 -20.69
N ILE A 120 13.74 -15.33 -20.13
CA ILE A 120 13.29 -15.94 -18.88
C ILE A 120 12.55 -17.23 -19.20
N ASN A 121 13.06 -18.36 -18.71
CA ASN A 121 12.48 -19.68 -19.00
C ASN A 121 11.36 -20.09 -18.03
N ASP A 122 11.30 -19.46 -16.85
CA ASP A 122 10.38 -19.81 -15.77
C ASP A 122 9.57 -18.58 -15.35
N ILE A 123 8.24 -18.69 -15.37
CA ILE A 123 7.34 -17.60 -14.99
C ILE A 123 7.56 -17.14 -13.53
N ARG A 124 8.04 -18.04 -12.66
CA ARG A 124 8.38 -17.71 -11.27
C ARG A 124 9.58 -16.78 -11.17
N ASP A 125 10.53 -16.93 -12.09
CA ASP A 125 11.69 -16.03 -12.18
C ASP A 125 11.24 -14.62 -12.60
N VAL A 126 10.16 -14.45 -13.38
CA VAL A 126 9.63 -13.12 -13.73
C VAL A 126 9.29 -12.30 -12.49
N TRP A 127 8.63 -12.91 -11.49
CA TRP A 127 8.30 -12.22 -10.24
C TRP A 127 9.56 -11.69 -9.55
N PHE A 128 10.59 -12.54 -9.47
CA PHE A 128 11.81 -12.21 -8.77
C PHE A 128 12.65 -11.18 -9.55
N GLU A 129 12.79 -11.34 -10.86
CA GLU A 129 13.55 -10.41 -11.72
C GLU A 129 12.91 -9.01 -11.76
N ASN A 130 11.58 -8.92 -11.84
CA ASN A 130 10.84 -7.66 -11.71
C ASN A 130 11.19 -6.95 -10.40
N LEU A 131 11.15 -7.67 -9.28
CA LEU A 131 11.47 -7.11 -7.97
C LEU A 131 12.92 -6.65 -7.88
N LYS A 132 13.88 -7.48 -8.35
CA LYS A 132 15.30 -7.12 -8.39
C LYS A 132 15.52 -5.84 -9.17
N TRP A 133 14.87 -5.74 -10.33
CA TRP A 133 14.98 -4.57 -11.18
C TRP A 133 14.42 -3.34 -10.49
N ILE A 134 13.23 -3.41 -9.88
CA ILE A 134 12.67 -2.30 -9.10
C ILE A 134 13.64 -1.87 -8.00
N ILE A 135 14.17 -2.81 -7.20
CA ILE A 135 15.08 -2.52 -6.07
C ILE A 135 16.35 -1.82 -6.57
N LYS A 136 16.99 -2.34 -7.63
CA LYS A 136 18.29 -1.83 -8.12
C LYS A 136 18.17 -0.54 -8.94
N THR A 137 17.04 -0.32 -9.60
CA THR A 137 16.90 0.79 -10.56
C THR A 137 16.56 2.10 -9.86
N PRO A 138 17.29 3.20 -10.11
CA PRO A 138 16.92 4.52 -9.62
C PRO A 138 15.56 4.96 -10.16
N VAL A 139 14.75 5.65 -9.33
CA VAL A 139 13.37 6.04 -9.70
C VAL A 139 13.29 6.85 -11.00
N HIS A 140 14.29 7.68 -11.29
CA HIS A 140 14.30 8.47 -12.53
C HIS A 140 14.49 7.61 -13.80
N GLU A 141 15.23 6.50 -13.72
CA GLU A 141 15.36 5.54 -14.83
C GLU A 141 14.06 4.75 -15.00
N ILE A 142 13.41 4.35 -13.89
CA ILE A 142 12.08 3.71 -13.96
C ILE A 142 11.06 4.64 -14.63
N ASN A 143 11.10 5.95 -14.32
CA ASN A 143 10.23 6.92 -14.95
C ASN A 143 10.49 7.10 -16.46
N LYS A 144 11.73 6.92 -16.93
CA LYS A 144 12.05 6.91 -18.36
C LYS A 144 11.44 5.68 -19.04
N GLU A 145 11.55 4.51 -18.43
CA GLU A 145 10.90 3.30 -18.91
C GLU A 145 9.38 3.46 -18.98
N LEU A 146 8.76 4.05 -17.94
CA LEU A 146 7.33 4.37 -17.93
C LEU A 146 6.92 5.33 -19.06
N GLY A 147 7.85 6.13 -19.58
CA GLY A 147 7.63 6.99 -20.74
C GLY A 147 7.52 6.22 -22.06
N LYS A 148 8.02 4.98 -22.12
CA LYS A 148 7.98 4.12 -23.31
C LYS A 148 6.69 3.30 -23.40
N VAL A 149 5.98 3.13 -22.28
CA VAL A 149 4.68 2.45 -22.28
C VAL A 149 3.62 3.37 -22.86
N ASN A 150 2.86 2.91 -23.85
CA ASN A 150 1.75 3.68 -24.42
C ASN A 150 0.61 3.80 -23.40
N ARG A 151 0.56 4.96 -22.71
CA ARG A 151 -0.32 5.22 -21.55
C ARG A 151 -1.81 5.30 -21.88
N LEU A 152 -2.17 5.41 -23.16
CA LEU A 152 -3.56 5.63 -23.59
C LEU A 152 -4.34 4.33 -23.78
N VAL A 153 -3.69 3.18 -23.69
CA VAL A 153 -4.30 1.92 -24.06
C VAL A 153 -4.68 1.14 -22.80
N LEU A 154 -5.74 1.63 -22.15
CA LEU A 154 -6.40 0.93 -21.05
C LEU A 154 -7.03 -0.35 -21.60
N GLY A 155 -6.30 -1.47 -21.51
CA GLY A 155 -6.83 -2.81 -21.78
C GLY A 155 -6.34 -3.51 -23.05
N GLU A 156 -5.45 -2.92 -23.85
CA GLU A 156 -4.74 -3.70 -24.89
C GLU A 156 -3.38 -4.17 -24.40
N ILE A 157 -2.90 -5.23 -25.03
CA ILE A 157 -1.55 -5.74 -24.82
C ILE A 157 -0.56 -4.66 -25.29
N THR A 158 0.15 -4.06 -24.36
CA THR A 158 1.27 -3.19 -24.68
C THR A 158 2.39 -3.98 -25.38
N GLU A 159 2.93 -3.42 -26.46
CA GLU A 159 4.14 -3.89 -27.14
C GLU A 159 5.43 -3.51 -26.38
N TYR A 160 5.32 -3.16 -25.10
CA TYR A 160 6.46 -2.75 -24.30
C TYR A 160 7.46 -3.91 -24.12
N GLU A 161 8.61 -3.74 -24.75
CA GLU A 161 9.77 -4.61 -24.61
C GLU A 161 10.81 -3.93 -23.72
N GLY A 162 10.82 -4.31 -22.44
CA GLY A 162 11.70 -3.73 -21.46
C GLY A 162 12.08 -4.70 -20.34
N PRO A 163 12.92 -4.23 -19.40
CA PRO A 163 13.53 -5.06 -18.37
C PRO A 163 12.59 -5.46 -17.23
N ILE A 164 11.37 -4.93 -17.21
CA ILE A 164 10.31 -5.24 -16.25
C ILE A 164 9.01 -5.53 -17.00
N HIS A 165 8.16 -6.40 -16.47
CA HIS A 165 6.83 -6.59 -17.04
C HIS A 165 6.00 -5.29 -16.99
N SER A 166 5.29 -4.99 -18.07
CA SER A 166 4.62 -3.70 -18.26
C SER A 166 3.54 -3.40 -17.21
N ALA A 167 2.81 -4.41 -16.73
CA ALA A 167 1.79 -4.21 -15.70
C ALA A 167 2.45 -3.73 -14.39
N GLU A 168 3.58 -4.31 -14.04
CA GLU A 168 4.33 -3.93 -12.83
C GLU A 168 4.97 -2.53 -12.95
N LEU A 169 5.41 -2.17 -14.15
CA LEU A 169 5.86 -0.81 -14.45
C LEU A 169 4.73 0.22 -14.33
N MET A 170 3.52 -0.12 -14.79
CA MET A 170 2.34 0.72 -14.64
C MET A 170 1.92 0.87 -13.18
N ASP A 171 1.89 -0.23 -12.42
CA ASP A 171 1.63 -0.22 -10.97
C ASP A 171 2.64 0.70 -10.24
N PHE A 172 3.93 0.60 -10.59
CA PHE A 172 4.96 1.51 -10.08
C PHE A 172 4.65 2.97 -10.43
N GLY A 173 4.26 3.24 -11.67
CA GLY A 173 3.84 4.55 -12.16
C GLY A 173 2.66 5.13 -11.39
N HIS A 174 1.63 4.33 -11.12
CA HIS A 174 0.44 4.75 -10.37
C HIS A 174 0.78 5.19 -8.94
N ILE A 175 1.66 4.45 -8.27
CA ILE A 175 2.08 4.76 -6.89
C ILE A 175 3.03 5.96 -6.87
N THR A 176 4.00 6.03 -7.79
CA THR A 176 4.97 7.13 -7.78
C THR A 176 4.37 8.45 -8.23
N TRP A 177 3.38 8.41 -9.13
CA TRP A 177 2.64 9.57 -9.62
C TRP A 177 1.41 9.93 -8.76
N SER A 178 1.46 9.64 -7.47
CA SER A 178 0.42 10.02 -6.50
C SER A 178 0.81 11.23 -5.64
N TYR A 179 -0.16 11.91 -5.04
CA TYR A 179 0.06 12.79 -3.89
C TYR A 179 0.03 11.97 -2.60
N VAL A 180 0.88 12.33 -1.64
CA VAL A 180 0.85 11.72 -0.30
C VAL A 180 -0.04 12.54 0.60
N CYS A 181 -0.95 11.89 1.31
CA CYS A 181 -1.75 12.46 2.39
C CYS A 181 -1.46 11.68 3.68
N ILE A 182 -1.44 12.39 4.80
CA ILE A 182 -1.30 11.78 6.13
C ILE A 182 -2.63 11.95 6.84
N TRP A 183 -3.29 10.84 7.10
CA TRP A 183 -4.57 10.83 7.77
C TRP A 183 -4.41 10.34 9.21
N GLU A 184 -5.12 11.00 10.11
CA GLU A 184 -5.17 10.69 11.53
C GLU A 184 -6.59 10.25 11.91
N ALA A 185 -6.72 9.11 12.58
CA ALA A 185 -7.99 8.62 13.05
C ALA A 185 -8.54 9.53 14.14
N GLN A 186 -9.80 9.95 14.01
CA GLN A 186 -10.47 10.67 15.09
C GLN A 186 -10.50 9.84 16.38
N GLU A 187 -10.32 10.51 17.52
CA GLU A 187 -10.31 9.90 18.86
C GLU A 187 -11.48 8.91 19.09
N GLY A 188 -11.16 7.71 19.56
CA GLY A 188 -12.13 6.63 19.75
C GLY A 188 -12.50 5.86 18.48
N SER A 189 -11.69 6.00 17.43
CA SER A 189 -11.61 5.10 16.27
C SER A 189 -10.15 4.73 16.00
N GLU A 190 -9.93 3.69 15.21
CA GLU A 190 -8.59 3.26 14.81
C GLU A 190 -8.60 2.56 13.45
N PHE A 191 -7.48 2.62 12.73
CA PHE A 191 -7.22 1.79 11.56
C PHE A 191 -6.83 0.38 11.99
N ILE A 192 -7.33 -0.61 11.25
CA ILE A 192 -6.93 -2.01 11.43
C ILE A 192 -5.73 -2.33 10.53
N LEU A 193 -4.95 -3.32 10.95
CA LEU A 193 -3.91 -3.93 10.12
C LEU A 193 -4.40 -5.28 9.63
N THR A 194 -4.03 -5.64 8.41
CA THR A 194 -4.31 -6.96 7.82
C THR A 194 -3.08 -7.46 7.09
N ASP A 195 -3.07 -8.70 6.63
CA ASP A 195 -1.99 -9.26 5.83
C ASP A 195 -1.82 -8.59 4.46
N ASN A 196 -2.82 -7.80 4.04
CA ASN A 196 -2.76 -6.94 2.84
C ASN A 196 -2.69 -5.43 3.20
N CYS A 197 -2.03 -5.06 4.31
CA CYS A 197 -1.95 -3.67 4.78
C CYS A 197 -1.23 -2.72 3.81
N PHE A 198 -0.57 -3.25 2.79
CA PHE A 198 0.08 -2.50 1.71
C PHE A 198 -0.66 -2.72 0.39
N GLY A 199 -1.40 -1.71 -0.06
CA GLY A 199 -1.99 -1.73 -1.41
C GLY A 199 -3.49 -2.03 -1.48
N CYS A 200 -4.21 -2.03 -0.34
CA CYS A 200 -5.66 -1.89 -0.40
C CYS A 200 -6.01 -0.52 -1.01
N TYR A 201 -6.99 -0.48 -1.90
CA TYR A 201 -7.28 0.72 -2.67
C TYR A 201 -8.77 1.02 -2.77
N GLU A 202 -9.08 2.28 -3.03
CA GLU A 202 -10.37 2.72 -3.49
C GLU A 202 -10.29 3.05 -4.99
N GLY A 203 -11.19 2.50 -5.80
CA GLY A 203 -11.26 2.85 -7.22
C GLY A 203 -12.57 2.48 -7.91
N HIS A 204 -12.61 2.72 -9.22
CA HIS A 204 -13.63 2.24 -10.13
C HIS A 204 -13.05 1.14 -11.02
N GLY A 205 -13.48 -0.10 -10.77
CA GLY A 205 -12.89 -1.29 -11.37
C GLY A 205 -11.44 -1.50 -10.95
N SER A 206 -10.71 -2.32 -11.71
CA SER A 206 -9.27 -2.54 -11.56
C SER A 206 -8.40 -1.46 -12.22
N ILE A 207 -9.02 -0.52 -12.95
CA ILE A 207 -8.30 0.38 -13.84
C ILE A 207 -8.11 1.77 -13.21
N ILE A 208 -9.15 2.30 -12.57
CA ILE A 208 -9.13 3.67 -12.07
C ILE A 208 -9.03 3.65 -10.55
N ILE A 209 -7.81 3.81 -10.04
CA ILE A 209 -7.55 3.90 -8.60
C ILE A 209 -7.58 5.37 -8.18
N PHE A 210 -8.38 5.70 -7.17
CA PHE A 210 -8.46 7.03 -6.56
C PHE A 210 -7.46 7.16 -5.40
N HIS A 211 -7.44 6.15 -4.51
CA HIS A 211 -6.67 6.15 -3.26
C HIS A 211 -6.02 4.79 -3.05
N ASN A 212 -4.76 4.77 -2.63
CA ASN A 212 -4.14 3.58 -2.02
C ASN A 212 -3.87 3.85 -0.55
N PHE A 213 -4.20 2.88 0.31
CA PHE A 213 -4.09 2.99 1.76
C PHE A 213 -2.92 2.16 2.27
N PHE A 214 -2.13 2.78 3.14
CA PHE A 214 -0.97 2.17 3.79
C PHE A 214 -1.06 2.46 5.29
N VAL A 215 -1.60 1.51 6.05
CA VAL A 215 -1.79 1.68 7.49
C VAL A 215 -0.45 1.55 8.19
N ILE A 216 -0.05 2.61 8.91
CA ILE A 216 1.26 2.67 9.59
C ILE A 216 1.12 2.52 11.12
N SER A 217 -0.05 2.82 11.67
CA SER A 217 -0.42 2.55 13.07
C SER A 217 -1.94 2.61 13.24
N PRO A 218 -2.50 2.20 14.39
CA PRO A 218 -3.93 2.36 14.69
C PRO A 218 -4.41 3.82 14.55
N GLU A 219 -3.54 4.80 14.75
CA GLU A 219 -3.86 6.23 14.66
C GLU A 219 -3.64 6.83 13.28
N TYR A 220 -2.75 6.25 12.45
CA TYR A 220 -2.30 6.90 11.22
C TYR A 220 -2.33 5.98 10.01
N VAL A 221 -2.77 6.53 8.89
CA VAL A 221 -2.69 5.91 7.56
C VAL A 221 -2.06 6.90 6.59
N VAL A 222 -1.14 6.40 5.77
CA VAL A 222 -0.62 7.11 4.61
C VAL A 222 -1.53 6.80 3.43
N VAL A 223 -2.02 7.84 2.76
CA VAL A 223 -2.90 7.70 1.62
C VAL A 223 -2.25 8.28 0.37
N LEU A 224 -2.13 7.46 -0.66
CA LEU A 224 -1.65 7.89 -1.96
C LEU A 224 -2.84 8.24 -2.84
N VAL A 225 -3.02 9.52 -3.13
CA VAL A 225 -4.11 10.04 -3.97
C VAL A 225 -3.63 10.12 -5.41
N ASN A 226 -4.35 9.51 -6.33
CA ASN A 226 -4.01 9.55 -7.75
C ASN A 226 -3.97 11.00 -8.26
N ARG A 227 -2.88 11.37 -8.96
CA ARG A 227 -2.73 12.75 -9.48
C ARG A 227 -3.76 13.11 -10.55
N LEU A 228 -4.11 12.19 -11.43
CA LEU A 228 -5.17 12.41 -12.43
C LEU A 228 -6.54 12.65 -11.75
N TYR A 229 -6.75 12.09 -10.55
CA TYR A 229 -7.92 12.38 -9.73
C TYR A 229 -7.89 13.80 -9.16
N MET A 230 -6.74 14.21 -8.60
CA MET A 230 -6.55 15.55 -8.06
C MET A 230 -6.65 16.63 -9.14
N ASP A 231 -6.15 16.36 -10.34
CA ASP A 231 -6.19 17.27 -11.49
C ASP A 231 -7.58 17.32 -12.16
N GLY A 232 -8.57 16.60 -11.63
CA GLY A 232 -9.95 16.60 -12.11
C GLY A 232 -10.21 15.76 -13.36
N ILE A 233 -9.17 15.20 -13.99
CA ILE A 233 -9.27 14.36 -15.20
C ILE A 233 -10.11 13.12 -14.91
N VAL A 234 -9.86 12.42 -13.81
CA VAL A 234 -10.66 11.24 -13.46
C VAL A 234 -12.07 11.64 -13.05
N LYS A 235 -12.27 12.82 -12.47
CA LYS A 235 -13.59 13.29 -12.03
C LYS A 235 -14.53 13.60 -13.21
N SER A 236 -14.00 13.84 -14.41
CA SER A 236 -14.80 14.04 -15.62
C SER A 236 -15.09 12.73 -16.38
N MET A 237 -14.43 11.63 -16.02
CA MET A 237 -14.72 10.31 -16.59
C MET A 237 -16.05 9.77 -16.06
N PRO A 238 -16.71 8.84 -16.80
CA PRO A 238 -17.94 8.18 -16.35
C PRO A 238 -17.67 7.12 -15.26
N CYS A 239 -16.92 7.49 -14.21
CA CYS A 239 -16.62 6.65 -13.06
C CYS A 239 -17.42 7.11 -11.83
N ARG A 240 -17.57 6.21 -10.85
CA ARG A 240 -18.15 6.60 -9.56
C ARG A 240 -17.30 7.69 -8.88
N LYS A 241 -17.92 8.51 -8.03
CA LYS A 241 -17.17 9.44 -7.16
C LYS A 241 -16.40 8.68 -6.07
N SER A 242 -15.27 9.25 -5.62
CA SER A 242 -14.58 8.74 -4.43
C SER A 242 -15.46 8.88 -3.20
N TRP A 243 -15.37 7.90 -2.32
CA TRP A 243 -15.96 7.90 -1.00
C TRP A 243 -15.22 8.84 -0.04
N PHE A 244 -13.99 9.26 -0.36
CA PHE A 244 -13.15 10.13 0.44
C PHE A 244 -12.93 11.51 -0.21
N GLU A 245 -13.85 11.95 -1.06
CA GLU A 245 -13.85 13.31 -1.60
C GLU A 245 -13.77 14.35 -0.47
N GLY A 246 -12.86 15.31 -0.61
CA GLY A 246 -12.65 16.39 0.37
C GLY A 246 -11.64 16.08 1.47
N PHE A 247 -11.08 14.86 1.55
CA PHE A 247 -10.04 14.50 2.52
C PHE A 247 -8.64 14.45 1.88
N HIS A 248 -8.31 15.45 1.07
CA HIS A 248 -7.03 15.54 0.37
C HIS A 248 -6.29 16.82 0.78
N SER A 249 -4.98 16.72 0.93
CA SER A 249 -4.12 17.88 1.17
C SER A 249 -2.96 17.85 0.18
N ILE A 250 -2.79 18.94 -0.56
CA ILE A 250 -1.56 19.14 -1.34
C ILE A 250 -0.48 19.59 -0.36
N PRO A 251 0.70 18.95 -0.34
CA PRO A 251 1.78 19.38 0.54
C PRO A 251 2.30 20.77 0.16
N ASP A 252 2.66 21.56 1.16
CA ASP A 252 3.34 22.83 0.96
C ASP A 252 4.79 22.51 0.52
N CYS A 253 5.13 22.87 -0.73
CA CYS A 253 6.43 22.57 -1.33
C CYS A 253 7.37 23.76 -1.20
N VAL A 254 8.55 23.55 -0.59
CA VAL A 254 9.62 24.54 -0.52
C VAL A 254 10.71 24.12 -1.49
N TYR A 255 10.79 24.82 -2.62
CA TYR A 255 11.82 24.63 -3.62
C TYR A 255 13.09 25.35 -3.17
N ILE A 256 14.21 24.62 -3.12
CA ILE A 256 15.49 25.22 -2.72
C ILE A 256 15.99 26.18 -3.80
N ASN A 257 15.74 25.85 -5.07
CA ASN A 257 15.97 26.78 -6.18
C ASN A 257 14.71 27.60 -6.46
N LYS A 258 14.76 28.91 -6.18
CA LYS A 258 13.62 29.84 -6.31
C LYS A 258 13.20 30.14 -7.75
N ASN A 259 14.02 29.78 -8.75
CA ASN A 259 13.73 30.02 -10.16
C ASN A 259 12.94 28.86 -10.82
N ALA A 260 12.35 27.96 -10.04
CA ALA A 260 11.66 26.79 -10.56
C ALA A 260 10.44 27.16 -11.42
N GLY A 261 10.66 27.18 -12.75
CA GLY A 261 9.63 27.41 -13.76
C GLY A 261 9.34 26.16 -14.59
N GLY A 262 10.18 25.12 -14.51
CA GLY A 262 9.98 23.85 -15.21
C GLY A 262 10.52 22.62 -14.48
N ALA A 263 10.22 21.43 -15.00
CA ALA A 263 10.59 20.15 -14.39
C ALA A 263 12.11 19.93 -14.23
N LYS A 264 12.94 20.70 -14.94
CA LYS A 264 14.41 20.66 -14.87
C LYS A 264 14.99 21.42 -13.66
N ASP A 265 14.16 22.17 -12.94
CA ASP A 265 14.60 23.03 -11.83
C ASP A 265 14.36 22.41 -10.45
N PHE A 266 13.77 21.20 -10.41
CA PHE A 266 13.52 20.48 -9.17
C PHE A 266 14.79 19.81 -8.65
N THR A 267 15.01 19.91 -7.33
CA THR A 267 16.19 19.33 -6.68
C THR A 267 15.80 18.15 -5.78
N PRO A 268 16.72 17.19 -5.57
CA PRO A 268 16.52 16.10 -4.59
C PRO A 268 16.21 16.60 -3.17
N ASP A 269 16.63 17.82 -2.85
CA ASP A 269 16.53 18.44 -1.54
C ASP A 269 15.29 19.32 -1.35
N ASP A 270 14.47 19.51 -2.40
CA ASP A 270 13.18 20.20 -2.28
C ASP A 270 12.36 19.58 -1.13
N LEU A 271 11.77 20.42 -0.29
CA LEU A 271 11.11 19.98 0.93
C LEU A 271 9.59 19.95 0.74
N PHE A 272 8.98 18.81 1.04
CA PHE A 272 7.53 18.65 1.12
C PHE A 272 7.10 18.73 2.58
N LYS A 273 6.19 19.66 2.89
CA LYS A 273 5.59 19.81 4.21
C LYS A 273 4.14 19.33 4.17
N TYR A 274 3.84 18.33 4.98
CA TYR A 274 2.53 17.71 5.07
C TYR A 274 1.78 18.18 6.30
N ARG A 275 0.48 18.36 6.13
CA ARG A 275 -0.47 18.55 7.22
C ARG A 275 -1.17 17.23 7.50
N ARG A 276 -1.48 16.99 8.77
CA ARG A 276 -2.31 15.85 9.18
C ARG A 276 -3.77 16.21 8.96
N ILE A 277 -4.52 15.28 8.37
CA ILE A 277 -5.97 15.40 8.21
C ILE A 277 -6.61 14.46 9.22
N VAL A 278 -7.27 15.01 10.24
CA VAL A 278 -8.09 14.22 11.15
C VAL A 278 -9.34 13.79 10.40
N ILE A 279 -9.50 12.49 10.16
CA ILE A 279 -10.67 11.96 9.46
C ILE A 279 -11.76 11.50 10.43
N PRO A 280 -13.04 11.78 10.14
CA PRO A 280 -14.14 11.35 10.97
C PRO A 280 -14.20 9.83 11.15
N LYS A 281 -14.73 9.38 12.29
CA LYS A 281 -14.89 7.95 12.62
C LYS A 281 -15.53 7.14 11.49
N GLN A 282 -16.55 7.68 10.84
CA GLN A 282 -17.24 6.99 9.74
C GLN A 282 -16.33 6.75 8.54
N LYS A 283 -15.37 7.65 8.28
CA LYS A 283 -14.37 7.47 7.21
C LYS A 283 -13.31 6.47 7.62
N VAL A 284 -12.87 6.47 8.88
CA VAL A 284 -11.99 5.42 9.43
C VAL A 284 -12.63 4.05 9.29
N TRP A 285 -13.89 3.89 9.70
CA TRP A 285 -14.61 2.62 9.55
C TRP A 285 -14.83 2.21 8.09
N LEU A 286 -14.96 3.18 7.19
CA LEU A 286 -15.05 2.90 5.76
C LEU A 286 -13.72 2.40 5.19
N VAL A 287 -12.59 3.00 5.59
CA VAL A 287 -11.25 2.48 5.28
C VAL A 287 -11.12 1.06 5.80
N ASN A 288 -11.44 0.81 7.08
CA ASN A 288 -11.41 -0.55 7.64
C ASN A 288 -12.35 -1.50 6.90
N GLY A 289 -13.48 -1.02 6.39
CA GLY A 289 -14.39 -1.81 5.56
C GLY A 289 -13.78 -2.26 4.25
N ILE A 290 -12.95 -1.43 3.60
CA ILE A 290 -12.16 -1.81 2.42
C ILE A 290 -11.22 -2.96 2.79
N PHE A 291 -10.44 -2.80 3.86
CA PHE A 291 -9.57 -3.88 4.35
C PHE A 291 -10.40 -5.13 4.64
N LEU A 292 -11.47 -5.06 5.44
CA LEU A 292 -12.29 -6.23 5.76
C LEU A 292 -12.85 -6.97 4.54
N ASP A 293 -13.06 -6.30 3.41
CA ASP A 293 -13.57 -6.92 2.18
C ASP A 293 -12.51 -7.60 1.32
N GLU A 294 -11.22 -7.28 1.47
CA GLU A 294 -10.15 -7.81 0.60
C GLU A 294 -9.77 -9.28 0.90
N GLY A 295 -10.37 -9.90 1.92
CA GLY A 295 -10.21 -11.33 2.22
C GLY A 295 -8.87 -11.65 2.86
N HIS A 296 -8.85 -11.68 4.19
CA HIS A 296 -7.61 -11.71 4.96
C HIS A 296 -7.43 -12.98 5.78
N LYS A 297 -6.17 -13.38 5.99
CA LYS A 297 -5.83 -14.43 6.95
C LYS A 297 -5.81 -13.89 8.37
N TYR A 298 -5.30 -12.67 8.53
CA TYR A 298 -5.10 -12.03 9.83
C TYR A 298 -5.70 -10.63 9.85
N ILE A 299 -6.34 -10.30 10.97
CA ILE A 299 -6.82 -8.95 11.26
C ILE A 299 -6.28 -8.53 12.61
N SER A 300 -5.57 -7.42 12.65
CA SER A 300 -4.98 -6.86 13.84
C SER A 300 -5.65 -5.56 14.25
N HIS A 301 -5.96 -5.45 15.53
CA HIS A 301 -6.57 -4.28 16.14
C HIS A 301 -6.03 -4.06 17.55
N ARG A 302 -6.17 -2.84 18.06
CA ARG A 302 -5.71 -2.47 19.40
C ARG A 302 -6.87 -2.36 20.39
N SER A 303 -8.00 -1.82 19.96
CA SER A 303 -9.18 -1.61 20.79
C SER A 303 -10.34 -2.51 20.36
N ASN A 304 -10.77 -3.41 21.25
CA ASN A 304 -11.95 -4.25 21.00
C ASN A 304 -13.20 -3.42 20.68
N ALA A 305 -13.36 -2.27 21.33
CA ALA A 305 -14.48 -1.36 21.10
C ALA A 305 -14.42 -0.68 19.72
N ALA A 306 -13.23 -0.25 19.29
CA ALA A 306 -13.06 0.34 17.97
C ALA A 306 -13.28 -0.71 16.87
N MET A 307 -12.68 -1.89 17.02
CA MET A 307 -12.86 -3.00 16.08
C MET A 307 -14.32 -3.43 15.96
N TYR A 308 -15.03 -3.57 17.10
CA TYR A 308 -16.46 -3.89 17.10
C TYR A 308 -17.28 -2.86 16.31
N ARG A 309 -16.99 -1.57 16.45
CA ARG A 309 -17.66 -0.50 15.69
C ARG A 309 -17.36 -0.57 14.20
N SER A 310 -16.13 -0.89 13.82
CA SER A 310 -15.77 -1.09 12.40
C SER A 310 -16.52 -2.28 11.79
N LEU A 311 -16.64 -3.40 12.51
CA LEU A 311 -17.43 -4.55 12.06
C LEU A 311 -18.92 -4.22 11.92
N MET A 312 -19.50 -3.53 12.91
CA MET A 312 -20.90 -3.08 12.84
C MET A 312 -21.16 -2.16 11.66
N PHE A 313 -20.21 -1.26 11.36
CA PHE A 313 -20.29 -0.39 10.19
C PHE A 313 -20.21 -1.20 8.89
N TYR A 314 -19.23 -2.11 8.78
CA TYR A 314 -19.04 -2.97 7.62
C TYR A 314 -20.30 -3.81 7.33
N ASP A 315 -20.87 -4.48 8.34
CA ASP A 315 -22.11 -5.25 8.18
C ASP A 315 -23.29 -4.41 7.70
N LYS A 316 -23.36 -3.14 8.10
CA LYS A 316 -24.42 -2.22 7.68
C LYS A 316 -24.33 -1.85 6.18
N VAL A 317 -23.12 -1.80 5.62
CA VAL A 317 -22.88 -1.25 4.28
C VAL A 317 -22.42 -2.27 3.25
N LYS A 318 -21.97 -3.46 3.67
CA LYS A 318 -21.30 -4.43 2.79
C LYS A 318 -22.12 -4.88 1.59
N ASP A 319 -23.42 -5.06 1.76
CA ASP A 319 -24.28 -5.49 0.65
C ASP A 319 -24.37 -4.48 -0.48
N LYS A 320 -24.13 -3.19 -0.18
CA LYS A 320 -24.28 -2.07 -1.12
C LYS A 320 -22.95 -1.56 -1.66
N MET A 321 -21.87 -1.69 -0.87
CA MET A 321 -20.59 -1.03 -1.16
C MET A 321 -19.48 -1.99 -1.53
N PHE A 322 -19.58 -3.24 -1.13
CA PHE A 322 -18.47 -4.19 -1.12
C PHE A 322 -18.80 -5.44 -1.92
N THR A 323 -17.78 -6.07 -2.50
CA THR A 323 -17.94 -7.15 -3.47
C THR A 323 -17.97 -8.49 -2.77
N ASN A 324 -17.02 -8.72 -1.85
CA ASN A 324 -16.78 -10.05 -1.28
C ASN A 324 -17.68 -10.35 -0.06
N LYS A 325 -18.07 -9.31 0.69
CA LYS A 325 -19.11 -9.36 1.73
C LYS A 325 -18.82 -10.41 2.81
N HIS A 326 -17.56 -10.52 3.23
CA HIS A 326 -17.12 -11.49 4.21
C HIS A 326 -17.96 -11.45 5.51
N ASP A 327 -18.10 -12.61 6.17
CA ASP A 327 -18.80 -12.70 7.46
C ASP A 327 -17.82 -12.75 8.63
N TYR A 328 -17.92 -11.76 9.51
CA TYR A 328 -17.14 -11.65 10.74
C TYR A 328 -18.01 -11.78 12.00
N SER A 329 -19.18 -12.42 11.88
CA SER A 329 -20.14 -12.62 12.98
C SER A 329 -19.52 -13.27 14.22
N VAL A 330 -18.56 -14.19 14.04
CA VAL A 330 -17.83 -14.85 15.14
C VAL A 330 -16.95 -13.86 15.88
N LEU A 331 -16.11 -13.10 15.16
CA LEU A 331 -15.26 -12.07 15.76
C LEU A 331 -16.09 -11.02 16.48
N ARG A 332 -17.15 -10.52 15.84
CA ARG A 332 -18.07 -9.55 16.43
C ARG A 332 -18.67 -10.02 17.75
N ARG A 333 -19.15 -11.28 17.81
CA ARG A 333 -19.68 -11.88 19.06
C ARG A 333 -18.61 -11.94 20.15
N ARG A 334 -17.39 -12.39 19.82
CA ARG A 334 -16.28 -12.45 20.78
C ARG A 334 -15.96 -11.07 21.36
N LEU A 335 -15.82 -10.06 20.51
CA LEU A 335 -15.55 -8.69 20.94
C LEU A 335 -16.66 -8.15 21.84
N PHE A 336 -17.93 -8.45 21.52
CA PHE A 336 -19.07 -8.07 22.36
C PHE A 336 -19.00 -8.70 23.76
N PHE A 337 -18.66 -10.00 23.85
CA PHE A 337 -18.51 -10.66 25.15
C PHE A 337 -17.36 -10.07 25.96
N GLU A 338 -16.19 -9.86 25.35
CA GLU A 338 -15.01 -9.30 26.03
C GLU A 338 -15.29 -7.90 26.60
N MET A 339 -15.95 -7.02 25.84
CA MET A 339 -16.33 -5.69 26.33
C MET A 339 -17.30 -5.72 27.52
N ASN A 340 -18.16 -6.74 27.61
CA ASN A 340 -19.11 -6.88 28.71
C ASN A 340 -18.49 -7.53 29.96
N ARG A 341 -17.35 -8.24 29.83
CA ARG A 341 -16.63 -8.82 30.97
C ARG A 341 -15.89 -7.75 31.79
N THR A 342 -15.42 -6.68 31.16
CA THR A 342 -14.71 -5.58 31.82
C THR A 342 -15.62 -4.64 32.64
N HIS A 343 -16.94 -4.89 32.65
CA HIS A 343 -17.93 -4.14 33.43
C HIS A 343 -18.45 -4.91 34.67
N ARG A 344 -17.83 -6.04 35.01
CA ARG A 344 -18.00 -6.76 36.29
C ARG A 344 -16.73 -6.61 37.09
#